data_AF-A0A0D9R5X1-F1
#
_entry.id   AF-A0A0D9R5X1-F1
#
_cell.length_a   1.000
_cell.length_b   1.000
_cell.length_c   1.000
_cell.angle_alpha   90.00
_cell.angle_beta   90.00
_cell.angle_gamma   90.00
#
_symmetry.space_group_name_H-M   'P 1'
#
loop_
_entity.id
_entity.type
_entity.pdbx_description
1 polymer ?
#
loop_
_entity_poly.entity_id
_entity_poly.type
_entity_poly.pdbx_seq_one_letter_code
_entity_poly.pdbx_strand_id
1 'polypeptide(L)'
;MKLKRLCPMYRASTKAMGSDHVTSRLLTGAGGEGEEALQKKLPPRFLSEPTMCLRLLCCVALSFWGAASTDTKVTQRPRLLVKANEQKAKMDCVPVKGHSYVYWYRKKLDEELKFLIYFQNEEIIQKAEIINERFSAQCPQNSPCTLEIQSTESGDAALYFCASSKATVPNVSPS
;
A
#
# COMPACT_ATOMS: atom_id res chain seq x y z
N MET A 1 -10.24 6.88 48.61
CA MET A 1 -11.11 7.90 47.97
C MET A 1 -10.82 7.94 46.48
N LYS A 2 -11.82 7.68 45.64
CA LYS A 2 -11.73 7.77 44.16
C LYS A 2 -11.96 9.23 43.76
N LEU A 3 -11.00 9.86 43.09
CA LEU A 3 -11.25 11.08 42.33
C LEU A 3 -11.44 10.69 40.86
N LYS A 4 -12.68 10.83 40.39
CA LYS A 4 -13.07 10.70 38.98
C LYS A 4 -13.11 12.09 38.34
N ARG A 5 -12.89 12.10 37.02
CA ARG A 5 -13.27 13.11 36.00
C ARG A 5 -12.26 14.28 35.86
N LEU A 6 -11.91 14.78 34.68
CA LEU A 6 -12.41 14.66 33.29
C LEU A 6 -11.22 14.65 32.30
N CYS A 7 -11.32 13.92 31.18
CA CYS A 7 -10.50 14.20 29.99
C CYS A 7 -11.09 15.40 29.23
N PRO A 8 -10.27 16.34 28.74
CA PRO A 8 -10.71 17.35 27.78
C PRO A 8 -10.92 16.71 26.39
N MET A 9 -12.09 16.97 25.82
CA MET A 9 -12.43 16.68 24.43
C MET A 9 -11.60 17.58 23.50
N TYR A 10 -10.62 17.03 22.80
CA TYR A 10 -10.08 17.67 21.60
C TYR A 10 -10.70 17.05 20.36
N ARG A 11 -11.39 17.90 19.60
CA ARG A 11 -12.07 17.63 18.34
C ARG A 11 -11.02 17.57 17.22
N ALA A 12 -10.69 16.38 16.74
CA ALA A 12 -9.92 16.23 15.50
C ALA A 12 -10.89 16.12 14.32
N SER A 13 -10.81 17.09 13.41
CA SER A 13 -11.49 17.07 12.12
C SER A 13 -10.73 16.10 11.18
N THR A 14 -11.23 14.89 11.00
CA THR A 14 -10.67 13.94 10.02
C THR A 14 -11.46 14.04 8.72
N LYS A 15 -10.86 14.73 7.74
CA LYS A 15 -11.25 14.66 6.33
C LYS A 15 -10.78 13.31 5.78
N ALA A 16 -11.71 12.61 5.12
CA ALA A 16 -11.59 11.23 4.69
C ALA A 16 -10.53 11.01 3.59
N MET A 17 -9.82 9.88 3.67
CA MET A 17 -9.24 9.17 2.52
C MET A 17 -9.24 7.69 2.90
N GLY A 18 -10.07 6.89 2.22
CA GLY A 18 -10.42 5.51 2.60
C GLY A 18 -9.32 4.47 2.32
N SER A 19 -9.49 3.18 2.57
CA SER A 19 -10.53 2.40 3.26
C SER A 19 -9.89 1.02 3.44
N ASP A 20 -9.38 0.70 4.63
CA ASP A 20 -8.86 -0.63 4.95
C ASP A 20 -10.02 -1.57 5.31
N HIS A 21 -10.18 -2.65 4.54
CA HIS A 21 -11.09 -3.75 4.87
C HIS A 21 -10.44 -4.66 5.93
N VAL A 22 -10.96 -4.62 7.16
CA VAL A 22 -10.77 -5.67 8.18
C VAL A 22 -12.12 -6.33 8.42
N THR A 23 -12.27 -7.61 8.05
CA THR A 23 -13.53 -8.36 8.18
C THR A 23 -13.50 -9.24 9.43
N SER A 24 -14.33 -8.89 10.43
CA SER A 24 -14.70 -9.77 11.56
C SER A 24 -15.91 -10.62 11.15
N ARG A 25 -15.89 -11.92 11.45
CA ARG A 25 -17.04 -12.84 11.28
C ARG A 25 -17.78 -12.99 12.60
N LEU A 26 -19.11 -12.91 12.56
CA LEU A 26 -20.00 -13.39 13.63
C LEU A 26 -21.12 -14.24 13.01
N LEU A 27 -21.42 -15.37 13.64
CA LEU A 27 -22.43 -16.37 13.24
C LEU A 27 -23.78 -16.12 13.92
N THR A 28 -24.80 -16.86 13.43
CA THR A 28 -26.20 -17.02 13.90
C THR A 28 -27.17 -15.96 13.38
N GLY A 29 -28.40 -16.25 12.96
CA GLY A 29 -29.22 -17.46 12.97
C GLY A 29 -30.70 -17.02 12.99
N ALA A 30 -31.45 -17.46 11.97
CA ALA A 30 -32.91 -17.57 11.84
C ALA A 30 -33.87 -16.51 12.44
N GLY A 31 -34.72 -15.97 11.56
CA GLY A 31 -36.17 -16.00 11.76
C GLY A 31 -36.88 -14.67 12.02
N GLY A 32 -37.90 -14.41 11.20
CA GLY A 32 -39.11 -13.72 11.65
C GLY A 32 -39.29 -12.31 11.09
N GLU A 33 -40.05 -12.24 10.00
CA GLU A 33 -40.71 -11.07 9.43
C GLU A 33 -41.61 -10.32 10.42
N GLY A 34 -41.90 -9.06 10.13
CA GLY A 34 -42.94 -8.30 10.82
C GLY A 34 -42.91 -6.81 10.53
N GLU A 35 -43.15 -6.46 9.26
CA GLU A 35 -43.38 -5.12 8.74
C GLU A 35 -44.73 -4.55 9.24
N GLU A 36 -44.82 -3.26 9.55
CA GLU A 36 -46.10 -2.54 9.42
C GLU A 36 -45.93 -1.30 8.52
N ALA A 37 -46.71 -1.34 7.45
CA ALA A 37 -46.73 -0.46 6.31
C ALA A 37 -47.68 0.73 6.51
N LEU A 38 -47.48 1.79 5.74
CA LEU A 38 -48.61 2.59 5.25
C LEU A 38 -48.39 3.05 3.81
N GLN A 39 -48.48 2.09 2.90
CA GLN A 39 -48.68 2.33 1.48
C GLN A 39 -50.16 2.74 1.25
N LYS A 40 -50.40 3.88 0.62
CA LYS A 40 -51.73 4.24 0.11
C LYS A 40 -52.02 3.48 -1.20
N LYS A 41 -52.97 2.53 -1.09
CA LYS A 41 -54.02 2.00 -2.02
C LYS A 41 -53.78 2.13 -3.56
N LEU A 42 -53.66 1.07 -4.39
CA LEU A 42 -54.54 -0.11 -4.73
C LEU A 42 -55.61 0.22 -5.84
N PRO A 43 -56.11 -0.68 -6.75
CA PRO A 43 -55.61 -1.84 -7.56
C PRO A 43 -56.24 -1.91 -9.01
N PRO A 44 -56.51 -3.08 -9.67
CA PRO A 44 -55.74 -4.34 -9.90
C PRO A 44 -55.64 -4.74 -11.40
N ARG A 45 -54.75 -5.69 -11.73
CA ARG A 45 -55.07 -7.01 -12.36
C ARG A 45 -53.80 -7.81 -12.75
N PHE A 46 -53.56 -8.88 -12.00
CA PHE A 46 -53.17 -10.25 -12.40
C PHE A 46 -52.24 -10.48 -13.62
N LEU A 47 -50.97 -10.88 -13.38
CA LEU A 47 -50.45 -12.27 -13.41
C LEU A 47 -48.94 -12.31 -13.69
N SER A 48 -48.18 -12.88 -12.73
CA SER A 48 -46.89 -13.59 -12.88
C SER A 48 -45.72 -12.86 -13.56
N GLU A 49 -44.95 -12.10 -12.76
CA GLU A 49 -43.68 -11.48 -13.14
C GLU A 49 -42.50 -12.28 -12.55
N PRO A 50 -41.59 -12.90 -13.35
CA PRO A 50 -40.45 -13.67 -12.85
C PRO A 50 -39.29 -12.73 -12.46
N THR A 51 -39.57 -11.61 -11.80
CA THR A 51 -38.56 -10.58 -11.53
C THR A 51 -37.62 -10.97 -10.38
N MET A 52 -38.08 -11.83 -9.47
CA MET A 52 -37.29 -12.23 -8.29
C MET A 52 -36.20 -13.27 -8.57
N CYS A 53 -36.39 -14.16 -9.56
CA CYS A 53 -35.33 -15.10 -9.95
C CYS A 53 -34.19 -14.39 -10.68
N LEU A 54 -34.49 -13.42 -11.55
CA LEU A 54 -33.47 -12.72 -12.34
C LEU A 54 -32.55 -11.84 -11.49
N ARG A 55 -33.10 -11.21 -10.43
CA ARG A 55 -32.32 -10.38 -9.48
C ARG A 55 -31.39 -11.22 -8.60
N LEU A 56 -31.87 -12.34 -8.06
CA LEU A 56 -31.02 -13.26 -7.29
C LEU A 56 -29.94 -13.89 -8.16
N LEU A 57 -30.25 -14.28 -9.40
CA LEU A 57 -29.27 -14.78 -10.36
C LEU A 57 -28.21 -13.72 -10.71
N CYS A 58 -28.59 -12.45 -10.88
CA CYS A 58 -27.64 -11.36 -11.10
C CYS A 58 -26.68 -11.14 -9.91
N CYS A 59 -27.17 -11.20 -8.67
CA CYS A 59 -26.33 -11.00 -7.49
C CYS A 59 -25.26 -12.10 -7.32
N VAL A 60 -25.59 -13.35 -7.66
CA VAL A 60 -24.64 -14.47 -7.64
C VAL A 60 -23.64 -14.38 -8.80
N ALA A 61 -24.08 -13.89 -9.98
CA ALA A 61 -23.18 -13.65 -11.11
C ALA A 61 -22.21 -12.47 -10.88
N LEU A 62 -22.65 -11.40 -10.20
CA LEU A 62 -21.85 -10.22 -9.88
C LEU A 62 -20.84 -10.45 -8.75
N SER A 63 -21.07 -11.44 -7.88
CA SER A 63 -20.18 -11.76 -6.76
C SER A 63 -18.96 -12.60 -7.16
N PHE A 64 -18.90 -13.09 -8.40
CA PHE A 64 -17.75 -13.79 -8.96
C PHE A 64 -16.81 -12.89 -9.77
N TRP A 65 -17.16 -11.62 -10.02
CA TRP A 65 -16.28 -10.66 -10.70
C TRP A 65 -15.36 -9.94 -9.71
N GLY A 66 -14.75 -10.69 -8.80
CA GLY A 66 -13.59 -10.20 -8.07
C GLY A 66 -12.44 -10.08 -9.06
N ALA A 67 -12.25 -8.90 -9.65
CA ALA A 67 -11.07 -8.64 -10.46
C ALA A 67 -9.85 -8.83 -9.56
N ALA A 68 -9.11 -9.92 -9.79
CA ALA A 68 -7.78 -10.08 -9.23
C ALA A 68 -6.95 -8.93 -9.78
N SER A 69 -6.75 -7.89 -8.97
CA SER A 69 -5.84 -6.79 -9.29
C SER A 69 -4.46 -7.42 -9.41
N THR A 70 -3.96 -7.55 -10.64
CA THR A 70 -2.55 -7.85 -10.85
C THR A 70 -1.79 -6.69 -10.24
N ASP A 71 -1.12 -6.93 -9.12
CA ASP A 71 -0.43 -5.91 -8.33
C ASP A 71 0.60 -5.20 -9.21
N THR A 72 0.26 -4.04 -9.76
CA THR A 72 1.17 -3.17 -10.53
C THR A 72 2.05 -2.37 -9.58
N LYS A 73 2.65 -3.04 -8.59
CA LYS A 73 3.39 -2.40 -7.50
C LYS A 73 4.82 -2.91 -7.44
N VAL A 74 5.72 -2.00 -7.04
CA VAL A 74 7.09 -2.33 -6.69
C VAL A 74 7.10 -3.36 -5.55
N THR A 75 7.87 -4.42 -5.70
CA THR A 75 8.02 -5.46 -4.67
C THR A 75 9.39 -5.34 -4.00
N GLN A 76 9.41 -5.12 -2.69
CA GLN A 76 10.64 -5.02 -1.90
C GLN A 76 10.76 -6.19 -0.93
N ARG A 77 11.97 -6.75 -0.79
CA ARG A 77 12.28 -7.88 0.09
C ARG A 77 13.67 -7.72 0.75
N PRO A 78 13.87 -8.17 1.99
CA PRO A 78 12.83 -8.48 2.96
C PRO A 78 12.08 -7.20 3.39
N ARG A 79 10.89 -7.35 3.97
CA ARG A 79 10.09 -6.21 4.47
C ARG A 79 10.63 -5.64 5.78
N LEU A 80 11.27 -6.49 6.58
CA LEU A 80 11.92 -6.15 7.84
C LEU A 80 13.26 -6.87 7.88
N LEU A 81 14.31 -6.13 8.22
CA LEU A 81 15.66 -6.65 8.34
C LEU A 81 16.22 -6.20 9.68
N VAL A 82 16.55 -7.18 10.53
CA VAL A 82 17.20 -6.95 11.82
C VAL A 82 18.61 -7.52 11.72
N LYS A 83 19.61 -6.66 11.90
CA LYS A 83 21.03 -6.99 11.81
C LYS A 83 21.76 -6.40 13.00
N ALA A 84 22.72 -7.15 13.53
CA ALA A 84 23.67 -6.60 14.48
C ALA A 84 24.61 -5.63 13.74
N ASN A 85 25.44 -4.89 14.49
CA ASN A 85 26.48 -4.08 13.88
C ASN A 85 27.50 -4.96 13.13
N GLU A 86 28.18 -4.38 12.15
CA GLU A 86 29.21 -5.02 11.33
C GLU A 86 28.72 -6.21 10.49
N GLN A 87 27.41 -6.30 10.28
CA GLN A 87 26.81 -7.33 9.44
C GLN A 87 26.40 -6.78 8.08
N LYS A 88 26.33 -7.68 7.09
CA LYS A 88 25.77 -7.35 5.79
C LYS A 88 24.24 -7.25 5.87
N ALA A 89 23.71 -6.15 5.36
CA ALA A 89 22.29 -5.92 5.21
C ALA A 89 21.94 -5.73 3.74
N LYS A 90 21.23 -6.68 3.14
CA LYS A 90 20.84 -6.66 1.73
C LYS A 90 19.33 -6.49 1.58
N MET A 91 18.93 -5.59 0.70
CA MET A 91 17.55 -5.32 0.33
C MET A 91 17.40 -5.39 -1.19
N ASP A 92 16.37 -6.08 -1.63
CA ASP A 92 16.05 -6.32 -3.03
C ASP A 92 14.76 -5.60 -3.41
N CYS A 93 14.74 -5.04 -4.61
CA CYS A 93 13.60 -4.34 -5.20
C CYS A 93 13.32 -4.86 -6.60
N VAL A 94 12.12 -5.34 -6.83
CA VAL A 94 11.63 -5.69 -8.17
C VAL A 94 10.76 -4.53 -8.66
N PRO A 95 11.20 -3.78 -9.69
CA PRO A 95 10.43 -2.69 -10.25
C PRO A 95 9.20 -3.20 -11.01
N VAL A 96 8.22 -2.33 -11.19
CA VAL A 96 7.08 -2.62 -12.08
C VAL A 96 7.57 -2.87 -13.50
N LYS A 97 6.97 -3.84 -14.20
CA LYS A 97 7.35 -4.20 -15.57
C LYS A 97 7.31 -2.97 -16.50
N GLY A 98 8.41 -2.75 -17.23
CA GLY A 98 8.57 -1.64 -18.17
C GLY A 98 8.98 -0.31 -17.51
N HIS A 99 9.22 -0.27 -16.20
CA HIS A 99 9.87 0.87 -15.56
C HIS A 99 11.38 0.75 -15.78
N SER A 100 11.96 1.80 -16.36
CA SER A 100 13.40 1.89 -16.62
C SER A 100 14.13 2.61 -15.50
N TYR A 101 13.45 3.35 -14.64
CA TYR A 101 14.06 4.06 -13.52
C TYR A 101 13.74 3.39 -12.20
N VAL A 102 14.74 3.23 -11.34
CA VAL A 102 14.59 2.65 -10.00
C VAL A 102 15.29 3.53 -8.99
N TYR A 103 14.60 3.87 -7.92
CA TYR A 103 15.05 4.82 -6.91
C TYR A 103 15.10 4.16 -5.54
N TRP A 104 16.12 4.51 -4.76
CA TRP A 104 16.23 4.17 -3.36
C TRP A 104 16.18 5.43 -2.50
N TYR A 105 15.43 5.34 -1.42
CA TYR A 105 15.29 6.37 -0.41
C TYR A 105 15.46 5.79 0.99
N ARG A 106 15.82 6.66 1.93
CA ARG A 106 15.91 6.35 3.35
C ARG A 106 15.13 7.36 4.16
N LYS A 107 14.40 6.88 5.16
CA LYS A 107 13.72 7.72 6.15
C LYS A 107 14.10 7.27 7.55
N LYS A 108 14.77 8.13 8.31
CA LYS A 108 14.97 7.94 9.75
C LYS A 108 13.74 8.41 10.53
N LEU A 109 13.68 8.04 11.81
CA LEU A 109 12.71 8.64 12.72
C LEU A 109 12.95 10.16 12.73
N ASP A 110 11.87 10.94 12.63
CA ASP A 110 11.89 12.40 12.63
C ASP A 110 12.70 13.11 11.52
N GLU A 111 13.25 12.36 10.56
CA GLU A 111 13.84 12.93 9.36
C GLU A 111 12.91 12.85 8.15
N GLU A 112 13.08 13.77 7.22
CA GLU A 112 12.46 13.71 5.89
C GLU A 112 12.97 12.52 5.07
N LEU A 113 12.26 12.21 3.99
CA LEU A 113 12.66 11.18 3.06
C LEU A 113 13.90 11.64 2.29
N LYS A 114 15.03 10.97 2.50
CA LYS A 114 16.31 11.28 1.85
C LYS A 114 16.53 10.39 0.65
N PHE A 115 16.84 11.00 -0.48
CA PHE A 115 17.30 10.30 -1.68
C PHE A 115 18.65 9.64 -1.43
N LEU A 116 18.83 8.41 -1.92
CA LEU A 116 20.07 7.67 -1.84
C LEU A 116 20.73 7.51 -3.21
N ILE A 117 20.03 6.87 -4.15
CA ILE A 117 20.58 6.51 -5.46
C ILE A 117 19.44 6.21 -6.42
N TYR A 118 19.62 6.49 -7.71
CA TYR A 118 18.74 5.96 -8.75
C TYR A 118 19.49 5.44 -9.96
N PHE A 119 18.84 4.49 -10.60
CA PHE A 119 19.30 3.80 -11.79
C PHE A 119 18.42 4.16 -12.97
N GLN A 120 19.01 4.18 -14.15
CA GLN A 120 18.29 4.06 -15.42
C GLN A 120 18.78 2.77 -16.08
N ASN A 121 17.90 1.79 -16.17
CA ASN A 121 18.24 0.40 -16.47
C ASN A 121 19.31 -0.09 -15.48
N GLU A 122 20.52 -0.36 -15.96
CA GLU A 122 21.64 -0.91 -15.17
C GLU A 122 22.61 0.18 -14.71
N GLU A 123 22.45 1.40 -15.22
CA GLU A 123 23.39 2.49 -15.01
C GLU A 123 22.99 3.36 -13.82
N ILE A 124 23.95 3.72 -12.99
CA ILE A 124 23.78 4.69 -11.91
C ILE A 124 23.82 6.08 -12.52
N ILE A 125 22.71 6.82 -12.43
CA ILE A 125 22.65 8.18 -12.96
C ILE A 125 22.97 9.21 -11.88
N GLN A 126 22.50 8.99 -10.65
CA GLN A 126 22.81 9.86 -9.52
C GLN A 126 22.87 9.06 -8.23
N LYS A 127 23.83 9.42 -7.37
CA LYS A 127 23.94 8.96 -5.99
C LYS A 127 24.09 10.17 -5.06
N ALA A 128 23.51 10.07 -3.88
CA ALA A 128 23.71 11.03 -2.81
C ALA A 128 25.05 10.80 -2.12
N GLU A 129 25.63 11.85 -1.55
CA GLU A 129 26.92 11.80 -0.84
C GLU A 129 26.93 10.83 0.35
N ILE A 130 25.76 10.60 0.94
CA ILE A 130 25.59 9.65 2.05
C ILE A 130 25.82 8.19 1.65
N ILE A 131 25.80 7.89 0.34
CA ILE A 131 26.22 6.60 -0.21
C ILE A 131 27.74 6.63 -0.34
N ASN A 132 28.39 6.23 0.74
CA ASN A 132 29.83 6.00 0.81
C ASN A 132 30.19 4.55 0.46
N GLU A 133 31.45 4.18 0.64
CA GLU A 133 31.98 2.85 0.31
C GLU A 133 31.32 1.70 1.09
N ARG A 134 30.63 1.97 2.21
CA ARG A 134 29.88 0.96 2.96
C ARG A 134 28.60 0.53 2.23
N PHE A 135 28.09 1.33 1.32
CA PHE A 135 26.89 1.03 0.53
C PHE A 135 27.27 0.56 -0.87
N SER A 136 26.66 -0.53 -1.30
CA SER A 136 26.72 -1.02 -2.67
C SER A 136 25.30 -1.11 -3.23
N ALA A 137 25.11 -0.75 -4.49
CA ALA A 137 23.81 -0.84 -5.13
C ALA A 137 23.97 -1.19 -6.60
N GLN A 138 23.06 -2.04 -7.10
CA GLN A 138 23.08 -2.55 -8.47
C GLN A 138 21.65 -2.77 -8.95
N CYS A 139 21.39 -2.60 -10.24
CA CYS A 139 20.09 -2.84 -10.83
C CYS A 139 20.22 -3.62 -12.15
N PRO A 140 20.70 -4.87 -12.12
CA PRO A 140 20.99 -5.63 -13.35
C PRO A 140 19.71 -5.98 -14.10
N GLN A 141 19.81 -6.12 -15.42
CA GLN A 141 18.66 -6.49 -16.27
C GLN A 141 18.03 -7.81 -15.80
N ASN A 142 16.69 -7.85 -15.78
CA ASN A 142 15.91 -9.05 -15.42
C ASN A 142 16.20 -9.61 -14.01
N SER A 143 16.78 -8.81 -13.12
CA SER A 143 17.05 -9.19 -11.74
C SER A 143 16.57 -8.11 -10.76
N PRO A 144 16.40 -8.42 -9.47
CA PRO A 144 16.05 -7.41 -8.49
C PRO A 144 17.17 -6.38 -8.33
N CYS A 145 16.78 -5.11 -8.30
CA CYS A 145 17.68 -4.02 -7.98
C CYS A 145 18.00 -4.08 -6.49
N THR A 146 19.27 -4.24 -6.17
CA THR A 146 19.77 -4.50 -4.82
C THR A 146 20.35 -3.21 -4.22
N LEU A 147 20.07 -2.98 -2.94
CA LEU A 147 20.81 -2.07 -2.07
C LEU A 147 21.40 -2.87 -0.91
N GLU A 148 22.71 -2.85 -0.77
CA GLU A 148 23.46 -3.59 0.25
C GLU A 148 24.31 -2.63 1.10
N ILE A 149 24.25 -2.83 2.42
CA ILE A 149 25.15 -2.22 3.39
C ILE A 149 26.15 -3.29 3.78
N GLN A 150 27.43 -3.10 3.49
CA GLN A 150 28.47 -4.09 3.71
C GLN A 150 28.75 -4.32 5.20
N SER A 151 28.70 -3.24 5.99
CA SER A 151 28.95 -3.24 7.43
C SER A 151 27.97 -2.27 8.10
N THR A 152 26.96 -2.82 8.77
CA THR A 152 25.90 -2.04 9.44
C THR A 152 26.38 -1.32 10.70
N GLU A 153 25.88 -0.11 10.91
CA GLU A 153 26.07 0.66 12.14
C GLU A 153 24.72 1.08 12.73
N SER A 154 24.71 1.48 14.01
CA SER A 154 23.50 1.98 14.68
C SER A 154 22.85 3.15 13.93
N GLY A 155 23.65 3.96 13.22
CA GLY A 155 23.20 5.07 12.40
C GLY A 155 22.47 4.68 11.11
N ASP A 156 22.51 3.41 10.71
CA ASP A 156 21.86 2.89 9.50
C ASP A 156 20.43 2.39 9.77
N ALA A 157 20.00 2.33 11.04
CA ALA A 157 18.64 1.98 11.41
C ALA A 157 17.64 3.00 10.84
N ALA A 158 16.88 2.59 9.83
CA ALA A 158 15.94 3.44 9.11
C ALA A 158 14.93 2.61 8.30
N LEU A 159 13.89 3.28 7.80
CA LEU A 159 13.05 2.73 6.74
C LEU A 159 13.70 3.00 5.39
N TYR A 160 13.86 1.94 4.59
CA TYR A 160 14.37 2.04 3.22
C TYR A 160 13.23 1.80 2.25
N PHE A 161 13.07 2.69 1.28
CA PHE A 161 12.01 2.64 0.28
C PHE A 161 12.58 2.51 -1.12
N CYS A 162 12.03 1.60 -1.89
CA CYS A 162 12.24 1.52 -3.32
C CYS A 162 11.02 2.05 -4.10
N ALA A 163 11.27 2.79 -5.17
CA ALA A 163 10.27 3.21 -6.14
C ALA A 163 10.77 2.96 -7.57
N SER A 164 9.87 2.94 -8.56
CA SER A 164 10.26 2.86 -9.96
C SER A 164 9.34 3.68 -10.86
N SER A 165 9.84 4.13 -12.02
CA SER A 165 9.07 4.88 -13.02
C SER A 165 9.48 4.55 -14.46
N LYS A 166 8.62 4.89 -15.43
CA LYS A 166 8.93 4.79 -16.88
C LYS A 166 9.77 5.97 -17.40
N ALA A 167 9.64 7.12 -16.75
CA ALA A 167 10.27 8.37 -17.14
C ALA A 167 10.62 9.19 -15.89
N THR A 168 11.69 9.96 -16.00
CA THR A 168 12.04 11.00 -15.01
C THR A 168 11.54 12.35 -15.53
N VAL A 169 11.02 13.20 -14.66
CA VAL A 169 10.73 14.59 -15.01
C VAL A 169 12.08 15.31 -15.18
N PRO A 170 12.36 15.99 -16.30
CA PRO A 170 13.60 16.75 -16.46
C PRO A 170 13.72 17.76 -15.31
N ASN A 171 14.90 17.83 -14.68
CA ASN A 171 15.20 18.91 -13.75
C ASN A 171 15.20 20.22 -14.55
N VAL A 172 14.12 21.00 -14.44
CA VAL A 172 14.11 22.36 -14.95
C VAL A 172 14.83 23.21 -13.90
N SER A 173 16.12 23.45 -14.13
CA SER A 173 16.85 24.46 -13.37
C SER A 173 16.13 25.80 -13.55
N PRO A 174 15.73 26.51 -12.48
CA PRO A 174 15.28 27.89 -12.62
C PRO A 174 16.48 28.70 -13.12
N SER A 175 16.33 29.28 -14.32
CA SER A 175 17.30 30.20 -14.91
C SER A 175 17.35 31.52 -14.15
#